data_AF-A0A4Q5S742-F1
#
_entry.id   AF-A0A4Q5S742-F1
#
_cell.length_a   1.000
_cell.length_b   1.000
_cell.length_c   1.000
_cell.angle_alpha   90.00
_cell.angle_beta   90.00
_cell.angle_gamma   90.00
#
_symmetry.space_group_name_H-M   'P 1'
#
loop_
_entity.id
_entity.type
_entity.pdbx_description
1 polymer ?
#
loop_
_entity_poly.entity_id
_entity_poly.type
_entity_poly.pdbx_seq_one_letter_code
_entity_poly.pdbx_strand_id
1 'polypeptide(L)'
;MTGLGAAACSAAQPPVGAAQILKQCASFLGKPVQASGYLGECAGYTCQLFPDQAAATAFDEAWKASNVAQQKVSRGAKPEDLGLSNAWDRVQALWPIGVGFSETFDRNAAPLQNSYVVITGRMDEHSCDGSGGADRSAGLRPTDIRAWTVSEGAPANTH
;
A
#
# COMPACT_ATOMS: atom_id res chain seq x y z
N MET A 1 -43.79 10.52 29.63
CA MET A 1 -42.94 11.62 29.12
C MET A 1 -41.52 11.10 29.08
N THR A 2 -41.16 10.38 28.02
CA THR A 2 -40.32 10.85 26.89
C THR A 2 -38.89 11.16 27.29
N GLY A 3 -37.96 10.36 26.75
CA GLY A 3 -36.53 10.59 26.76
C GLY A 3 -35.87 9.72 25.70
N LEU A 4 -36.22 9.94 24.42
CA LEU A 4 -35.49 9.38 23.29
C LEU A 4 -34.09 10.03 23.25
N GLY A 5 -33.08 9.29 23.67
CA GLY A 5 -31.69 9.66 23.46
C GLY A 5 -31.35 9.51 21.99
N ALA A 6 -31.06 10.63 21.33
CA ALA A 6 -30.59 10.67 19.96
C ALA A 6 -29.29 9.85 19.84
N ALA A 7 -29.31 8.80 19.03
CA ALA A 7 -28.09 8.18 18.54
C ALA A 7 -27.36 9.22 17.69
N ALA A 8 -26.29 9.80 18.22
CA ALA A 8 -25.37 10.59 17.42
C ALA A 8 -24.78 9.67 16.36
N CYS A 9 -25.17 9.87 15.10
CA CYS A 9 -24.44 9.34 13.96
C CYS A 9 -23.06 9.99 13.97
N SER A 10 -22.07 9.33 14.57
CA SER A 10 -20.67 9.69 14.40
C SER A 10 -20.36 9.59 12.91
N ALA A 11 -20.11 10.74 12.25
CA ALA A 11 -19.61 10.75 10.89
C ALA A 11 -18.38 9.86 10.82
N ALA A 12 -18.39 8.89 9.92
CA ALA A 12 -17.24 8.02 9.70
C ALA A 12 -16.02 8.91 9.42
N GLN A 13 -14.94 8.70 10.17
CA GLN A 13 -13.71 9.47 9.94
C GLN A 13 -13.24 9.21 8.50
N PRO A 14 -12.80 10.26 7.78
CA PRO A 14 -12.32 10.09 6.41
C PRO A 14 -11.11 9.14 6.41
N PRO A 15 -10.95 8.33 5.35
CA PRO A 15 -9.79 7.47 5.23
C PRO A 15 -8.50 8.29 5.15
N VAL A 16 -7.42 7.72 5.67
CA VAL A 16 -6.09 8.33 5.71
C VAL A 16 -5.30 7.87 4.49
N GLY A 17 -4.80 8.81 3.69
CA GLY A 17 -4.02 8.47 2.50
C GLY A 17 -2.69 7.79 2.81
N ALA A 18 -2.26 6.84 1.97
CA ALA A 18 -1.02 6.11 2.11
C ALA A 18 0.22 7.02 2.20
N ALA A 19 0.25 8.14 1.45
CA ALA A 19 1.30 9.15 1.56
C ALA A 19 1.41 9.74 2.98
N GLN A 20 0.27 10.00 3.62
CA GLN A 20 0.24 10.54 4.97
C GLN A 20 0.68 9.47 5.98
N ILE A 21 0.23 8.23 5.82
CA ILE A 21 0.63 7.10 6.68
C ILE A 21 2.15 6.93 6.64
N LEU A 22 2.76 6.88 5.46
CA LEU A 22 4.22 6.76 5.30
C LEU A 22 4.96 7.93 5.94
N LYS A 23 4.50 9.17 5.70
CA LYS A 23 5.12 10.38 6.29
C LYS A 23 4.99 10.44 7.82
N GLN A 24 3.93 9.87 8.39
CA GLN A 24 3.60 9.95 9.81
C GLN A 24 3.59 8.57 10.47
N CYS A 25 4.41 7.63 9.99
CA CYS A 25 4.31 6.20 10.32
C CYS A 25 4.19 5.92 11.82
N ALA A 26 5.07 6.52 12.64
CA ALA A 26 5.07 6.36 14.09
C ALA A 26 3.71 6.67 14.76
N SER A 27 2.89 7.55 14.17
CA SER A 27 1.57 7.90 14.70
C SER A 27 0.49 6.85 14.42
N PHE A 28 0.74 5.91 13.50
CA PHE A 28 -0.20 4.88 13.08
C PHE A 28 0.18 3.47 13.54
N LEU A 29 1.44 3.21 13.93
CA LEU A 29 1.90 1.89 14.37
C LEU A 29 0.96 1.23 15.39
N GLY A 30 0.58 -0.01 15.10
CA GLY A 30 -0.32 -0.81 15.93
C GLY A 30 -1.76 -0.30 16.02
N LYS A 31 -2.16 0.76 15.30
CA LYS A 31 -3.52 1.35 15.39
C LYS A 31 -4.45 0.87 14.27
N PRO A 32 -5.77 0.81 14.53
CA PRO A 32 -6.74 0.62 13.47
C PRO A 32 -6.70 1.82 12.50
N VAL A 33 -6.84 1.55 11.21
CA VAL A 33 -6.81 2.57 10.15
C VAL A 33 -7.75 2.17 9.01
N GLN A 34 -8.32 3.19 8.36
CA GLN A 34 -8.85 3.08 7.01
C GLN A 34 -7.85 3.74 6.07
N ALA A 35 -6.99 2.96 5.44
CA ALA A 35 -5.93 3.45 4.57
C ALA A 35 -6.46 3.61 3.14
N SER A 36 -6.37 4.81 2.57
CA SER A 36 -6.71 5.06 1.16
C SER A 36 -5.48 5.17 0.29
N GLY A 37 -5.59 4.76 -0.97
CA GLY A 37 -4.50 4.83 -1.93
C GLY A 37 -4.82 4.07 -3.21
N TYR A 38 -3.81 3.88 -4.05
CA TYR A 38 -3.91 3.07 -5.25
C TYR A 38 -3.42 1.65 -4.96
N LEU A 39 -4.27 0.65 -5.17
CA LEU A 39 -3.90 -0.76 -5.06
C LEU A 39 -3.23 -1.21 -6.36
N GLY A 40 -1.99 -1.67 -6.30
CA GLY A 40 -1.32 -2.30 -7.44
C GLY A 40 -1.82 -3.73 -7.69
N GLU A 41 -0.94 -4.58 -8.22
CA GLU A 41 -1.19 -6.02 -8.23
C GLU A 41 -1.33 -6.55 -6.80
N CYS A 42 -2.39 -7.32 -6.56
CA CYS A 42 -2.71 -7.92 -5.28
C CYS A 42 -3.10 -9.39 -5.50
N ALA A 43 -2.09 -10.21 -5.79
CA ALA A 43 -2.22 -11.63 -6.04
C ALA A 43 -0.94 -12.37 -5.63
N GLY A 44 -1.08 -13.59 -5.11
CA GLY A 44 0.09 -14.43 -4.76
C GLY A 44 0.94 -13.79 -3.66
N TYR A 45 2.19 -13.43 -3.98
CA TYR A 45 3.16 -12.90 -3.01
C TYR A 45 3.27 -11.37 -2.99
N THR A 46 2.51 -10.67 -3.82
CA THR A 46 2.52 -9.20 -3.92
C THR A 46 1.15 -8.63 -3.61
N CYS A 47 1.10 -7.63 -2.74
CA CYS A 47 -0.05 -6.76 -2.56
C CYS A 47 0.44 -5.45 -1.93
N GLN A 48 0.34 -4.35 -2.67
CA GLN A 48 0.96 -3.08 -2.31
C GLN A 48 -0.05 -1.94 -2.47
N LEU A 49 -0.10 -1.08 -1.45
CA LEU A 49 -0.89 0.14 -1.45
C LEU A 49 0.04 1.35 -1.65
N PHE A 50 -0.16 2.06 -2.75
CA PHE A 50 0.62 3.21 -3.15
C PHE A 50 -0.11 4.53 -2.79
N PRO A 51 0.64 5.63 -2.60
CA PRO A 51 0.08 6.98 -2.53
C PRO A 51 -0.93 7.29 -3.64
N ASP A 52 -0.58 6.95 -4.88
CA ASP A 52 -1.35 7.19 -6.09
C ASP A 52 -0.87 6.27 -7.23
N GLN A 53 -1.55 6.35 -8.39
CA GLN A 53 -1.21 5.57 -9.57
C GLN A 53 0.19 5.91 -10.13
N ALA A 54 0.63 7.17 -10.04
CA ALA A 54 1.93 7.58 -10.53
C ALA A 54 3.07 6.97 -9.70
N ALA A 55 2.89 6.87 -8.38
CA ALA A 55 3.80 6.20 -7.48
C ALA A 55 3.88 4.69 -7.78
N ALA A 56 2.75 4.05 -8.09
CA ALA A 56 2.73 2.65 -8.52
C ALA A 56 3.53 2.45 -9.81
N THR A 57 3.28 3.27 -10.85
CA THR A 57 4.04 3.21 -12.11
C THR A 57 5.54 3.45 -11.89
N ALA A 58 5.91 4.44 -11.08
CA ALA A 58 7.31 4.74 -10.79
C ALA A 58 8.02 3.60 -10.04
N PHE A 59 7.32 2.94 -9.11
CA PHE A 59 7.82 1.78 -8.40
C PHE A 59 8.02 0.60 -9.34
N ASP A 60 7.05 0.29 -10.20
CA ASP A 60 7.15 -0.80 -11.17
C ASP A 60 8.33 -0.61 -12.15
N GLU A 61 8.53 0.61 -12.62
CA GLU A 61 9.68 0.97 -13.46
C GLU A 61 11.01 0.77 -12.72
N ALA A 62 11.09 1.24 -11.47
CA ALA A 62 12.28 1.07 -10.64
C ALA A 62 12.56 -0.41 -10.33
N TRP A 63 11.52 -1.18 -10.00
CA TRP A 63 11.61 -2.61 -9.71
C TRP A 63 12.07 -3.39 -10.94
N LYS A 64 11.50 -3.10 -12.11
CA LYS A 64 11.92 -3.70 -13.39
C LYS A 64 13.38 -3.39 -13.70
N ALA A 65 13.82 -2.15 -13.51
CA ALA A 65 15.22 -1.76 -13.72
C ALA A 65 16.16 -2.52 -12.76
N SER A 66 15.78 -2.64 -11.49
CA SER A 66 16.52 -3.43 -10.49
C SER A 66 16.62 -4.91 -10.89
N ASN A 67 15.52 -5.53 -11.31
CA ASN A 67 15.51 -6.93 -11.76
C ASN A 67 16.41 -7.16 -12.98
N VAL A 68 16.40 -6.24 -13.95
CA VAL A 68 17.30 -6.31 -15.12
C VAL A 68 18.76 -6.21 -14.70
N ALA A 69 19.10 -5.30 -13.77
CA ALA A 69 20.45 -5.18 -13.24
C ALA A 69 20.87 -6.45 -12.49
N GLN A 70 20.02 -7.00 -11.61
CA GLN A 70 20.27 -8.26 -10.90
C GLN A 70 20.49 -9.44 -11.84
N GLN A 71 19.70 -9.56 -12.92
CA GLN A 71 19.87 -10.62 -13.92
C GLN A 71 21.20 -10.51 -14.67
N LYS A 72 21.71 -9.29 -14.91
CA LYS A 72 23.03 -9.11 -15.53
C LYS A 72 24.13 -9.47 -14.55
N VAL A 73 23.99 -9.13 -13.26
CA VAL A 73 24.93 -9.54 -12.21
C VAL A 73 24.99 -11.06 -12.09
N SER A 74 23.85 -11.76 -12.09
CA SER A 74 23.82 -13.22 -12.02
C SER A 74 24.43 -13.90 -13.26
N ARG A 75 24.59 -13.17 -14.36
CA ARG A 75 25.28 -13.60 -15.59
C ARG A 75 26.75 -13.16 -15.64
N GLY A 76 27.30 -12.62 -14.55
CA GLY A 76 28.73 -12.31 -14.39
C GLY A 76 29.12 -10.85 -14.61
N ALA A 77 28.15 -9.95 -14.82
CA ALA A 77 28.45 -8.51 -14.82
C ALA A 77 28.75 -8.01 -13.41
N LYS A 78 29.59 -6.98 -13.28
CA LYS A 78 29.88 -6.38 -11.97
C LYS A 78 28.72 -5.45 -11.56
N PRO A 79 28.29 -5.46 -10.29
CA PRO A 79 27.21 -4.58 -9.80
C PRO A 79 27.47 -3.09 -10.00
N GLU A 80 28.72 -2.64 -9.84
CA GLU A 80 29.13 -1.24 -10.02
C GLU A 80 28.88 -0.72 -11.46
N ASP A 81 29.16 -1.54 -12.47
CA ASP A 81 29.03 -1.17 -13.89
C ASP A 81 27.55 -1.02 -14.32
N LEU A 82 26.64 -1.54 -13.52
CA LEU A 82 25.19 -1.55 -13.78
C LEU A 82 24.43 -0.53 -12.94
N GLY A 83 25.12 0.18 -12.02
CA GLY A 83 24.47 1.08 -11.08
C GLY A 83 23.45 0.36 -10.19
N LEU A 84 23.69 -0.91 -9.82
CA LEU A 84 22.72 -1.72 -9.07
C LEU A 84 22.32 -1.06 -7.74
N SER A 85 23.29 -0.44 -7.04
CA SER A 85 23.02 0.35 -5.82
C SER A 85 22.00 1.45 -6.12
N ASN A 86 22.23 2.27 -7.15
CA ASN A 86 21.34 3.36 -7.53
C ASN A 86 19.93 2.87 -7.93
N ALA A 87 19.85 1.70 -8.56
CA ALA A 87 18.56 1.09 -8.91
C ALA A 87 17.80 0.64 -7.66
N TRP A 88 18.50 0.03 -6.70
CA TRP A 88 17.91 -0.37 -5.42
C TRP A 88 17.52 0.84 -4.54
N ASP A 89 18.37 1.86 -4.46
CA ASP A 89 18.09 3.10 -3.74
C ASP A 89 16.82 3.78 -4.27
N ARG A 90 16.60 3.73 -5.60
CA ARG A 90 15.38 4.25 -6.23
C ARG A 90 14.14 3.45 -5.85
N VAL A 91 14.25 2.12 -5.76
CA VAL A 91 13.14 1.28 -5.28
C VAL A 91 12.83 1.62 -3.82
N GLN A 92 13.85 1.73 -2.96
CA GLN A 92 13.67 2.06 -1.55
C GLN A 92 13.04 3.45 -1.34
N ALA A 93 13.39 4.43 -2.17
CA ALA A 93 12.78 5.76 -2.13
C ALA A 93 11.29 5.79 -2.49
N LEU A 94 10.79 4.75 -3.18
CA LEU A 94 9.41 4.64 -3.68
C LEU A 94 8.61 3.55 -2.94
N TRP A 95 9.13 3.04 -1.81
CA TRP A 95 8.59 1.85 -1.18
C TRP A 95 7.12 2.05 -0.75
N PRO A 96 6.19 1.16 -1.18
CA PRO A 96 4.78 1.27 -0.84
C PRO A 96 4.46 0.68 0.52
N ILE A 97 3.19 0.77 0.93
CA ILE A 97 2.68 0.02 2.08
C ILE A 97 2.43 -1.43 1.63
N GLY A 98 3.19 -2.38 2.16
CA GLY A 98 2.89 -3.80 2.00
C GLY A 98 1.58 -4.18 2.70
N VAL A 99 0.70 -4.89 2.00
CA VAL A 99 -0.60 -5.33 2.53
C VAL A 99 -0.55 -6.82 2.85
N GLY A 100 -0.87 -7.17 4.09
CA GLY A 100 -0.87 -8.54 4.58
C GLY A 100 -1.91 -9.44 3.90
N PHE A 101 -1.87 -10.73 4.25
CA PHE A 101 -2.72 -11.74 3.67
C PHE A 101 -3.92 -12.10 4.57
N SER A 102 -5.10 -12.21 3.96
CA SER A 102 -6.17 -13.09 4.44
C SER A 102 -7.02 -13.55 3.26
N GLU A 103 -7.56 -14.76 3.30
CA GLU A 103 -8.31 -15.32 2.16
C GLU A 103 -9.52 -14.46 1.78
N THR A 104 -10.27 -13.96 2.78
CA THR A 104 -11.43 -13.09 2.55
C THR A 104 -11.03 -11.76 1.93
N PHE A 105 -9.96 -11.14 2.44
CA PHE A 105 -9.46 -9.88 1.88
C PHE A 105 -8.99 -10.09 0.44
N ASP A 106 -8.17 -11.10 0.16
CA ASP A 106 -7.63 -11.37 -1.18
C ASP A 106 -8.75 -11.56 -2.21
N ARG A 107 -9.83 -12.26 -1.83
CA ARG A 107 -11.01 -12.44 -2.68
C ARG A 107 -11.71 -11.12 -3.01
N ASN A 108 -11.81 -10.23 -2.03
CA ASN A 108 -12.43 -8.91 -2.19
C ASN A 108 -11.51 -7.91 -2.90
N ALA A 109 -10.19 -8.08 -2.75
CA ALA A 109 -9.18 -7.25 -3.40
C ALA A 109 -9.00 -7.62 -4.88
N ALA A 110 -9.21 -8.88 -5.26
CA ALA A 110 -9.07 -9.35 -6.64
C ALA A 110 -9.78 -8.48 -7.70
N PRO A 111 -11.07 -8.09 -7.55
CA PRO A 111 -11.74 -7.20 -8.50
C PRO A 111 -11.36 -5.71 -8.38
N LEU A 112 -10.59 -5.33 -7.35
CA LEU A 112 -10.19 -3.95 -7.05
C LEU A 112 -8.70 -3.68 -7.35
N GLN A 113 -7.99 -4.63 -7.94
CA GLN A 113 -6.60 -4.42 -8.37
C GLN A 113 -6.51 -3.28 -9.38
N ASN A 114 -5.40 -2.55 -9.35
CA ASN A 114 -5.15 -1.39 -10.22
C ASN A 114 -6.24 -0.31 -10.10
N SER A 115 -6.70 -0.04 -8.87
CA SER A 115 -7.74 0.96 -8.62
C SER A 115 -7.52 1.69 -7.29
N TYR A 116 -8.23 2.81 -7.10
CA TYR A 116 -8.23 3.52 -5.84
C TYR A 116 -9.16 2.84 -4.83
N VAL A 117 -8.61 2.52 -3.67
CA VAL A 117 -9.27 1.71 -2.65
C VAL A 117 -9.17 2.35 -1.27
N VAL A 118 -10.05 1.91 -0.38
CA VAL A 118 -9.91 2.05 1.07
C VAL A 118 -9.75 0.65 1.65
N ILE A 119 -8.64 0.41 2.34
CA ILE A 119 -8.37 -0.81 3.09
C ILE A 119 -8.60 -0.53 4.57
N THR A 120 -9.52 -1.27 5.18
CA THR A 120 -9.68 -1.25 6.64
C THR A 120 -8.78 -2.31 7.24
N GLY A 121 -8.04 -1.95 8.27
CA GLY A 121 -7.16 -2.88 8.96
C GLY A 121 -6.48 -2.27 10.17
N ARG A 122 -5.34 -2.86 10.54
CA ARG A 122 -4.46 -2.37 11.59
C ARG A 122 -3.04 -2.26 11.04
N MET A 123 -2.38 -1.12 11.25
CA MET A 123 -0.96 -1.00 10.91
C MET A 123 -0.13 -1.94 11.76
N ASP A 124 0.96 -2.46 11.19
CA ASP A 124 1.90 -3.28 11.94
C ASP A 124 2.50 -2.49 13.13
N GLU A 125 2.96 -3.21 14.16
CA GLU A 125 3.49 -2.61 15.39
C GLU A 125 4.87 -2.01 15.19
N HIS A 126 5.60 -2.42 14.15
CA HIS A 126 6.99 -2.07 13.95
C HIS A 126 7.28 -1.36 12.62
N SER A 127 6.36 -1.40 11.65
CA SER A 127 6.55 -0.78 10.34
C SER A 127 5.22 -0.33 9.72
N CYS A 128 5.29 0.64 8.80
CA CYS A 128 4.17 1.03 7.94
C CYS A 128 4.32 0.64 6.48
N ASP A 129 5.53 0.24 6.07
CA ASP A 129 5.90 -0.03 4.68
C ASP A 129 6.21 -1.53 4.46
N GLY A 130 6.28 -2.30 5.56
CA GLY A 130 6.63 -3.72 5.52
C GLY A 130 8.11 -4.03 5.66
N SER A 131 8.98 -3.03 5.76
CA SER A 131 10.43 -3.22 5.79
C SER A 131 10.84 -4.22 6.89
N GLY A 132 11.54 -5.29 6.51
CA GLY A 132 12.07 -6.31 7.43
C GLY A 132 11.26 -7.62 7.53
N GLY A 133 10.16 -7.76 6.79
CA GLY A 133 9.41 -9.03 6.68
C GLY A 133 9.90 -9.97 5.57
N ALA A 134 9.51 -11.24 5.65
CA ALA A 134 9.56 -12.20 4.53
C ALA A 134 8.13 -12.41 3.99
N ASP A 135 7.96 -12.43 2.66
CA ASP A 135 6.71 -12.59 1.89
C ASP A 135 5.51 -11.71 2.28
N ARG A 136 5.03 -10.91 1.32
CA ARG A 136 4.07 -9.79 1.46
C ARG A 136 4.44 -8.69 2.44
N SER A 137 5.42 -8.87 3.33
CA SER A 137 6.06 -7.83 4.16
C SER A 137 5.03 -6.80 4.65
N ALA A 138 4.13 -7.22 5.55
CA ALA A 138 2.93 -6.44 5.81
C ALA A 138 3.23 -5.20 6.67
N GLY A 139 3.09 -4.00 6.09
CA GLY A 139 2.92 -2.75 6.84
C GLY A 139 1.48 -2.57 7.34
N LEU A 140 0.51 -3.15 6.64
CA LEU A 140 -0.92 -3.12 6.99
C LEU A 140 -1.47 -4.54 7.08
N ARG A 141 -2.12 -4.89 8.20
CA ARG A 141 -2.87 -6.13 8.38
C ARG A 141 -4.34 -5.88 8.00
N PRO A 142 -4.80 -6.31 6.81
CA PRO A 142 -6.11 -5.92 6.33
C PRO A 142 -7.22 -6.80 6.92
N THR A 143 -8.41 -6.23 7.04
CA THR A 143 -9.65 -6.94 7.40
C THR A 143 -10.73 -6.76 6.35
N ASP A 144 -10.72 -5.64 5.61
CA ASP A 144 -11.73 -5.34 4.59
C ASP A 144 -11.17 -4.39 3.52
N ILE A 145 -11.82 -4.37 2.35
CA ILE A 145 -11.47 -3.48 1.24
C ILE A 145 -12.71 -3.06 0.46
N ARG A 146 -12.69 -1.81 -0.01
CA ARG A 146 -13.71 -1.26 -0.91
C ARG A 146 -13.09 -0.24 -1.86
N ALA A 147 -13.83 0.10 -2.91
CA ALA A 147 -13.48 1.26 -3.75
C ALA A 147 -13.47 2.56 -2.93
N TRP A 148 -12.50 3.43 -3.23
CA TRP A 148 -12.45 4.79 -2.72
C TRP A 148 -13.22 5.71 -3.68
N THR A 149 -14.23 6.41 -3.17
CA THR A 149 -15.12 7.23 -4.02
C THR A 149 -14.66 8.69 -4.07
N VAL A 150 -15.01 9.40 -5.15
CA VAL A 150 -14.71 10.84 -5.31
C VAL A 150 -15.34 11.68 -4.19
N SER A 151 -16.53 11.31 -3.72
CA SER A 151 -17.18 11.95 -2.56
C SER A 151 -16.39 11.83 -1.26
N GLU A 152 -15.45 10.88 -1.18
CA GLU A 152 -14.57 10.66 -0.04
C GLU A 152 -13.15 11.18 -0.30
N GLY A 153 -12.94 11.92 -1.40
CA GLY A 153 -11.66 12.52 -1.76
C GLY A 153 -10.77 11.68 -2.69
N ALA A 154 -11.29 10.60 -3.30
CA ALA A 154 -10.54 9.87 -4.31
C ALA A 154 -10.22 10.77 -5.52
N PRO A 155 -9.05 10.62 -6.16
CA PRO A 155 -8.76 11.33 -7.40
C PRO A 155 -9.84 11.10 -8.45
N ALA A 156 -10.36 12.18 -9.04
CA ALA A 156 -11.35 12.09 -10.09
C ALA A 156 -10.70 11.52 -11.36
N ASN A 157 -11.25 10.42 -11.89
CA ASN A 157 -10.85 9.76 -13.14
C ASN A 157 -9.41 9.26 -13.19
N THR A 158 -9.24 7.96 -12.99
CA THR A 158 -8.00 7.23 -13.30
C THR A 158 -8.38 5.79 -13.61
N HIS A 159 -9.05 5.63 -14.76
CA HIS A 159 -9.02 4.38 -15.51
C HIS A 159 -7.69 4.31 -16.26
#